data_AF-A0A2J0N013-F1
#
_entry.id   AF-A0A2J0N013-F1
#
_cell.length_a   1.000
_cell.length_b   1.000
_cell.length_c   1.000
_cell.angle_alpha   90.00
_cell.angle_beta   90.00
_cell.angle_gamma   90.00
#
_symmetry.space_group_name_H-M   'P 1'
#
loop_
_entity.id
_entity.type
_entity.pdbx_description
1 polymer ?
#
loop_
_entity_poly.entity_id
_entity_poly.type
_entity_poly.pdbx_seq_one_letter_code
_entity_poly.pdbx_strand_id
1 'polypeptide(L)'
;MKKILIIGSYARDVVLYQETGERVITEGGPAYWIQKALREQGHEPKLATGKEPAIIDITVSGGKETGIIRSVSGITVQGIEEFDAILVSTVADEFLLPELSGFLGVLAIDVQGYVRAAKIKGMKKFKIPESVLPN
;
A
#
# COMPACT_ATOMS: atom_id res chain seq x y z
N MET A 1 15.76 21.30 9.79
CA MET A 1 14.97 20.07 10.02
C MET A 1 14.95 19.30 8.71
N LYS A 2 15.22 18.00 8.70
CA LYS A 2 15.23 17.22 7.45
C LYS A 2 13.80 17.08 6.90
N LYS A 3 13.60 17.35 5.62
CA LYS A 3 12.34 17.19 4.90
C LYS A 3 12.21 15.74 4.42
N ILE A 4 11.22 15.02 4.91
CA ILE A 4 10.96 13.63 4.57
C ILE A 4 9.67 13.56 3.75
N LEU A 5 9.73 12.86 2.61
CA LEU A 5 8.55 12.48 1.83
C LEU A 5 8.29 10.99 2.02
N ILE A 6 7.04 10.64 2.30
CA ILE A 6 6.54 9.27 2.20
C ILE A 6 5.76 9.16 0.90
N ILE A 7 6.09 8.16 0.09
CA ILE A 7 5.33 7.72 -1.09
C ILE A 7 4.75 6.36 -0.72
N GLY A 8 3.45 6.33 -0.47
CA GLY A 8 2.82 5.09 -0.03
C GLY A 8 1.31 5.15 0.01
N SER A 9 0.72 3.99 0.23
CA SER A 9 -0.72 3.81 0.15
C SER A 9 -1.34 3.79 1.54
N TYR A 10 -2.47 4.48 1.68
CA TYR A 10 -3.47 4.04 2.65
C TYR A 10 -4.15 2.77 2.14
N ALA A 11 -4.65 1.95 3.06
CA ALA A 11 -5.39 0.74 2.73
C ALA A 11 -6.64 0.62 3.61
N ARG A 12 -7.68 0.04 3.03
CA ARG A 12 -8.86 -0.49 3.70
C ARG A 12 -8.86 -2.00 3.49
N ASP A 13 -8.64 -2.71 4.58
CA ASP A 13 -8.63 -4.17 4.60
C ASP A 13 -10.02 -4.66 4.99
N VAL A 14 -10.60 -5.52 4.15
CA VAL A 14 -11.88 -6.18 4.36
C VAL A 14 -11.58 -7.64 4.69
N VAL A 15 -11.59 -7.97 5.97
CA VAL A 15 -11.24 -9.31 6.47
C VAL A 15 -12.50 -10.16 6.63
N LEU A 16 -12.54 -11.31 5.97
CA LEU A 16 -13.59 -12.33 6.09
C LEU A 16 -13.04 -13.57 6.78
N TYR A 17 -13.57 -13.90 7.96
CA TYR A 17 -13.27 -15.13 8.68
C TYR A 17 -14.22 -16.24 8.22
N GLN A 18 -13.73 -17.22 7.46
CA GLN A 18 -14.59 -18.24 6.86
C GLN A 18 -15.26 -19.16 7.88
N GLU A 19 -14.64 -19.36 9.05
CA GLU A 19 -15.15 -20.24 10.09
C GLU A 19 -16.36 -19.65 10.83
N THR A 20 -16.37 -18.33 11.01
CA THR A 20 -17.43 -17.62 11.74
C THR A 20 -18.38 -16.87 10.82
N GLY A 21 -17.99 -16.64 9.56
CA GLY A 21 -18.66 -15.74 8.64
C GLY A 21 -18.48 -14.26 9.00
N GLU A 22 -17.63 -13.93 9.98
CA GLU A 22 -17.42 -12.57 10.45
C GLU A 22 -16.70 -11.72 9.41
N ARG A 23 -17.17 -10.49 9.22
CA ARG A 23 -16.56 -9.50 8.34
C ARG A 23 -16.09 -8.29 9.13
N VAL A 24 -14.79 -8.03 9.11
CA VAL A 24 -14.15 -6.89 9.80
C VAL A 24 -13.56 -5.95 8.75
N ILE A 25 -13.68 -4.64 8.98
CA ILE A 25 -13.07 -3.62 8.14
C ILE A 25 -12.06 -2.85 8.98
N THR A 26 -10.81 -2.80 8.52
CA THR A 26 -9.74 -2.05 9.18
C THR A 26 -9.08 -1.08 8.21
N GLU A 27 -8.87 0.15 8.67
CA GLU A 27 -8.11 1.16 7.94
C GLU A 27 -6.63 1.07 8.32
N GLY A 28 -5.73 1.28 7.38
CA GLY A 28 -4.29 1.14 7.58
C GLY A 28 -3.48 1.42 6.33
N GLY A 29 -2.59 0.49 5.98
CA GLY A 29 -1.66 0.60 4.86
C GLY A 29 -0.29 1.18 5.24
N PRO A 30 0.73 1.03 4.38
CA PRO A 30 2.09 1.45 4.70
C PRO A 30 2.22 2.95 5.01
N ALA A 31 1.48 3.81 4.29
CA ALA A 31 1.49 5.25 4.53
C ALA A 31 1.14 5.61 5.97
N TYR A 32 0.09 4.98 6.51
CA TYR A 32 -0.39 5.21 7.86
C TYR A 32 0.68 4.84 8.90
N TRP A 33 1.25 3.64 8.80
CA TRP A 33 2.21 3.15 9.79
C TRP A 33 3.53 3.91 9.76
N ILE A 34 4.04 4.25 8.57
CA ILE A 34 5.27 5.04 8.41
C ILE A 34 5.06 6.46 8.95
N GLN A 35 3.94 7.11 8.60
CA GLN A 35 3.64 8.45 9.09
C GLN A 35 3.53 8.48 10.61
N LYS A 36 2.83 7.49 11.20
CA LYS A 36 2.70 7.36 12.65
C LYS A 36 4.06 7.20 13.33
N ALA A 37 4.90 6.28 12.86
CA ALA A 37 6.21 6.03 13.43
C ALA A 37 7.13 7.27 13.38
N LEU A 38 7.12 8.01 12.26
CA LEU A 38 7.91 9.25 12.13
C LEU A 38 7.40 10.36 13.07
N ARG A 39 6.08 10.52 13.20
CA ARG A 39 5.48 11.50 14.12
C ARG A 39 5.78 11.19 15.58
N GLU A 40 5.74 9.92 15.98
CA GLU A 40 6.13 9.48 17.33
C GLU A 40 7.60 9.80 17.65
N GLN A 41 8.45 9.95 16.63
CA GLN A 41 9.84 10.42 16.75
C GLN A 41 10.01 11.95 16.62
N GLY A 42 8.91 12.71 16.54
CA GLY A 42 8.94 14.17 16.42
C GLY A 42 9.23 14.70 15.01
N HIS A 43 9.05 13.88 13.97
CA HIS A 43 9.15 14.29 12.58
C HIS A 43 7.76 14.53 11.96
N GLU A 44 7.64 15.54 11.11
CA GLU A 44 6.43 15.80 10.32
C GLU A 44 6.70 15.53 8.83
N PRO A 45 6.52 14.28 8.36
CA PRO A 45 6.74 13.94 6.96
C PRO A 45 5.61 14.48 6.07
N LYS A 46 5.95 14.87 4.83
CA LYS A 46 4.94 15.03 3.77
C LYS A 46 4.56 13.66 3.22
N LEU A 47 3.33 13.55 2.74
CA LEU A 47 2.78 12.31 2.21
C LEU A 47 2.32 12.51 0.77
N ALA A 48 2.77 11.62 -0.13
CA ALA A 48 2.19 11.41 -1.44
C ALA A 48 1.48 10.04 -1.44
N THR A 49 0.16 10.07 -1.63
CA THR A 49 -0.72 8.90 -1.63
C THR A 49 -1.69 8.98 -2.81
N GLY A 50 -2.32 7.86 -3.16
CA GLY A 50 -3.40 7.83 -4.12
C GLY A 50 -4.62 8.62 -3.64
N LYS A 51 -5.49 9.01 -4.57
CA LYS A 51 -6.73 9.76 -4.26
C LYS A 51 -7.67 8.99 -3.34
N GLU A 52 -7.72 7.67 -3.52
CA GLU A 52 -8.51 6.75 -2.70
C GLU A 52 -7.58 5.72 -2.03
N PRO A 53 -7.92 5.22 -0.82
CA PRO A 53 -7.23 4.09 -0.22
C PRO A 53 -7.25 2.85 -1.13
N ALA A 54 -6.21 2.04 -1.05
CA ALA A 54 -6.22 0.70 -1.60
C ALA A 54 -7.31 -0.14 -0.91
N ILE A 55 -8.06 -0.95 -1.64
CA ILE A 55 -9.02 -1.89 -1.06
C ILE A 55 -8.42 -3.29 -1.17
N ILE A 56 -8.30 -3.98 -0.04
CA ILE A 56 -7.75 -5.33 0.04
C ILE A 56 -8.80 -6.25 0.66
N ASP A 57 -9.24 -7.25 -0.10
CA ASP A 57 -10.09 -8.31 0.42
C ASP A 57 -9.18 -9.41 1.00
N ILE A 58 -9.30 -9.67 2.30
CA ILE A 58 -8.52 -10.68 3.03
C ILE A 58 -9.47 -11.78 3.48
N THR A 59 -9.14 -13.02 3.15
CA THR A 59 -9.87 -14.21 3.63
C THR A 59 -8.99 -14.95 4.62
N VAL A 60 -9.54 -15.24 5.80
CA VAL A 60 -8.91 -16.05 6.85
C VAL A 60 -9.63 -17.40 6.89
N SER A 61 -8.88 -18.49 6.75
CA SER A 61 -9.41 -19.86 6.74
C SER A 61 -8.37 -20.87 7.21
N GLY A 62 -8.71 -21.69 8.21
CA GLY A 62 -7.81 -22.62 8.86
C GLY A 62 -6.56 -21.94 9.46
N GLY A 63 -6.70 -20.70 9.92
CA GLY A 63 -5.59 -19.87 10.41
C GLY A 63 -4.62 -19.38 9.32
N LYS A 64 -4.97 -19.53 8.04
CA LYS A 64 -4.20 -19.00 6.91
C LYS A 64 -4.89 -17.77 6.33
N GLU A 65 -4.09 -16.77 5.98
CA GLU A 65 -4.55 -15.54 5.35
C GLU A 65 -4.25 -15.55 3.84
N THR A 66 -5.23 -15.14 3.05
CA THR A 66 -5.06 -14.87 1.61
C THR A 66 -5.65 -13.51 1.28
N GLY A 67 -4.87 -12.65 0.63
CA GLY A 67 -5.31 -11.30 0.25
C GLY A 67 -5.41 -11.11 -1.25
N ILE A 68 -6.43 -10.37 -1.70
CA ILE A 68 -6.60 -9.91 -3.08
C ILE A 68 -6.74 -8.40 -3.06
N ILE A 69 -5.93 -7.72 -3.86
CA ILE A 69 -6.04 -6.28 -4.07
C ILE A 69 -7.22 -6.03 -5.01
N ARG A 70 -8.27 -5.39 -4.50
CA ARG A 70 -9.51 -5.09 -5.22
C ARG A 70 -9.37 -3.86 -6.09
N SER A 71 -8.77 -2.82 -5.54
CA SER A 71 -8.56 -1.54 -6.23
C SER A 71 -7.40 -0.80 -5.58
N VAL A 72 -6.66 -0.06 -6.41
CA VAL A 72 -5.59 0.83 -5.98
C VAL A 72 -5.65 2.11 -6.80
N SER A 73 -5.24 3.22 -6.21
CA SER A 73 -5.15 4.51 -6.89
C SER A 73 -3.69 4.83 -7.17
N GLY A 74 -3.39 5.27 -8.39
CA GLY A 74 -2.06 5.76 -8.74
C GLY A 74 -1.63 6.93 -7.85
N ILE A 75 -0.35 6.93 -7.48
CA ILE A 75 0.30 7.98 -6.70
C ILE A 75 1.09 8.84 -7.68
N THR A 76 0.83 10.14 -7.69
CA THR A 76 1.63 11.11 -8.44
C THR A 76 2.40 11.97 -7.47
N VAL A 77 3.67 12.18 -7.77
CA VAL A 77 4.57 12.97 -6.94
C VAL A 77 5.09 14.18 -7.71
N GLN A 78 5.14 15.33 -7.06
CA GLN A 78 5.72 16.56 -7.60
C GLN A 78 6.65 17.19 -6.57
N GLY A 79 7.66 17.91 -7.05
CA GLY A 79 8.60 18.63 -6.18
C GLY A 79 9.52 17.72 -5.36
N ILE A 80 9.95 16.58 -5.89
CA ILE A 80 10.78 15.61 -5.16
C ILE A 80 12.15 16.17 -4.73
N GLU A 81 12.63 17.19 -5.44
CA GLU A 81 13.91 17.86 -5.22
C GLU A 81 13.98 18.63 -3.90
N GLU A 82 12.85 18.93 -3.26
CA GLU A 82 12.84 19.67 -2.01
C GLU A 82 13.13 18.80 -0.78
N PHE A 83 13.14 17.48 -0.92
CA PHE A 83 13.25 16.53 0.18
C PHE A 83 14.67 16.03 0.39
N ASP A 84 15.03 15.76 1.64
CA ASP A 84 16.31 15.16 2.00
C ASP A 84 16.25 13.62 1.95
N ALA A 85 15.05 13.07 2.18
CA ALA A 85 14.80 11.64 2.19
C ALA A 85 13.42 11.31 1.62
N ILE A 86 13.35 10.22 0.85
CA ILE A 86 12.13 9.63 0.32
C ILE A 86 12.00 8.20 0.82
N LEU A 87 10.85 7.88 1.40
CA LEU A 87 10.46 6.53 1.80
C LEU A 87 9.39 6.02 0.84
N VAL A 88 9.64 4.91 0.14
CA VAL A 88 8.68 4.30 -0.79
C VAL A 88 8.18 2.99 -0.23
N SER A 89 6.88 2.89 0.04
CA SER A 89 6.21 1.63 0.41
C SER A 89 4.76 1.66 -0.07
N THR A 90 4.51 0.94 -1.16
CA THR A 90 3.21 0.83 -1.81
C THR A 90 2.62 -0.57 -1.62
N VAL A 91 1.30 -0.70 -1.73
CA VAL A 91 0.60 -1.98 -1.67
C VAL A 91 0.73 -2.74 -3.00
N ALA A 92 0.74 -2.00 -4.10
CA ALA A 92 0.78 -2.49 -5.47
C ALA A 92 1.58 -1.55 -6.38
N ASP A 93 1.28 -1.55 -7.68
CA ASP A 93 1.97 -0.81 -8.75
C ASP A 93 1.49 0.64 -8.85
N GLU A 94 1.18 1.23 -7.70
CA GLU A 94 0.63 2.57 -7.57
C GLU A 94 1.63 3.67 -7.94
N PHE A 95 2.92 3.37 -7.88
CA PHE A 95 3.99 4.31 -8.12
C PHE A 95 5.12 3.66 -8.93
N LEU A 96 5.71 4.41 -9.86
CA LEU A 96 6.83 3.95 -10.68
C LEU A 96 8.11 4.67 -10.25
N LEU A 97 9.14 3.91 -9.86
CA LEU A 97 10.45 4.48 -9.46
C LEU A 97 11.08 5.46 -10.48
N PRO A 98 10.91 5.31 -11.81
CA PRO A 98 11.37 6.33 -12.76
C PRO A 98 10.84 7.74 -12.51
N GLU A 99 9.69 7.90 -11.84
CA GLU A 99 9.17 9.21 -11.42
C GLU A 99 10.08 9.92 -10.40
N LEU A 100 11.01 9.19 -9.77
CA LEU A 100 12.05 9.76 -8.89
C LEU A 100 13.32 10.18 -9.63
N SER A 101 13.31 10.18 -10.96
CA SER A 101 14.46 10.63 -11.74
C SER A 101 14.87 12.06 -11.32
N GLY A 102 16.16 12.22 -11.01
CA GLY A 102 16.71 13.52 -10.56
C GLY A 102 16.64 13.78 -9.06
N PHE A 103 16.05 12.90 -8.24
CA PHE A 103 16.16 13.01 -6.79
C PHE A 103 17.61 12.82 -6.32
N LEU A 104 18.10 13.74 -5.49
CA LEU A 104 19.43 13.70 -4.87
C LEU A 104 19.28 13.69 -3.35
N GLY A 105 19.24 12.50 -2.77
CA GLY A 105 19.08 12.33 -1.32
C GLY A 105 19.05 10.86 -0.91
N VAL A 106 18.49 10.60 0.27
CA VAL A 106 18.34 9.23 0.78
C VAL A 106 17.04 8.62 0.26
N LEU A 107 17.14 7.51 -0.46
CA LEU A 107 16.00 6.74 -0.92
C LEU A 107 15.94 5.41 -0.15
N ALA A 108 14.87 5.18 0.59
CA ALA A 108 14.58 3.89 1.20
C ALA A 108 13.32 3.29 0.57
N ILE A 109 13.40 2.03 0.18
CA ILE A 109 12.32 1.34 -0.55
C ILE A 109 11.99 0.06 0.18
N ASP A 110 10.71 -0.14 0.46
CA ASP A 110 10.16 -1.44 0.80
C ASP A 110 10.10 -2.32 -0.47
N VAL A 111 11.18 -3.08 -0.67
CA VAL A 111 11.33 -3.97 -1.82
C VAL A 111 10.25 -5.06 -1.84
N GLN A 112 9.76 -5.52 -0.68
CA GLN A 112 8.75 -6.58 -0.64
C GLN A 112 7.39 -6.07 -1.12
N GLY A 113 6.98 -4.87 -0.68
CA GLY A 113 5.80 -4.20 -1.22
C GLY A 113 5.94 -3.90 -2.71
N TYR A 114 7.08 -3.32 -3.11
CA TYR A 114 7.32 -2.88 -4.49
C TYR A 114 7.48 -4.03 -5.51
N VAL A 115 8.10 -5.15 -5.15
CA VAL A 115 8.27 -6.28 -6.09
C VAL A 115 7.00 -7.12 -6.22
N ARG A 116 6.15 -7.19 -5.17
CA ARG A 116 4.83 -7.83 -5.26
C ARG A 116 3.98 -7.16 -6.34
N ALA A 117 4.00 -5.82 -6.37
CA ALA A 117 3.39 -5.01 -7.40
C ALA A 117 3.87 -5.35 -8.83
N ALA A 118 5.20 -5.37 -9.02
CA ALA A 118 5.79 -5.59 -10.35
C ALA A 118 5.49 -6.97 -10.95
N LYS A 119 5.29 -8.00 -10.11
CA LYS A 119 4.97 -9.38 -10.55
C LYS A 119 3.49 -9.61 -10.91
N ILE A 120 2.57 -8.75 -10.49
CA ILE A 120 1.12 -8.94 -10.75
C ILE A 120 0.77 -8.84 -12.25
N LYS A 121 1.65 -8.28 -13.11
CA LYS A 121 1.52 -8.36 -14.58
C LYS A 121 1.50 -9.79 -15.18
N GLY A 122 1.71 -10.84 -14.39
CA GLY A 122 1.78 -12.24 -14.87
C GLY A 122 0.98 -13.30 -14.12
N MET A 123 0.22 -12.97 -13.06
CA MET A 123 -0.55 -13.98 -12.31
C MET A 123 -2.01 -14.06 -12.79
N LYS A 124 -2.36 -15.23 -13.33
CA LYS A 124 -3.72 -15.63 -13.74
C LYS A 124 -4.75 -15.23 -12.69
N LYS A 125 -5.79 -14.50 -13.13
CA LYS A 125 -7.05 -14.34 -12.38
C LYS A 125 -7.58 -15.72 -12.03
N PHE A 126 -7.54 -16.10 -10.75
CA PHE A 126 -8.42 -17.15 -10.26
C PHE A 126 -9.80 -16.51 -10.13
N LYS A 127 -10.69 -16.89 -11.04
CA LYS A 127 -12.10 -16.53 -10.97
C LYS A 127 -12.65 -17.20 -9.71
N ILE A 128 -12.98 -16.41 -8.69
CA ILE A 128 -13.75 -16.93 -7.55
C ILE A 128 -15.08 -17.40 -8.16
N PRO A 129 -15.48 -18.67 -7.99
CA PRO A 129 -16.75 -19.14 -8.50
C PRO A 129 -17.89 -18.26 -7.98
N GLU A 130 -18.82 -17.85 -8.84
CA GLU A 130 -19.98 -17.02 -8.46
C GLU A 130 -20.80 -17.67 -7.34
N SER A 131 -20.71 -18.99 -7.17
CA SER A 131 -21.30 -19.75 -6.07
C SER A 131 -20.77 -19.41 -4.67
N VAL A 132 -19.69 -18.62 -4.57
CA VAL A 132 -19.08 -18.19 -3.29
C VAL A 132 -19.40 -16.72 -2.98
N LEU A 133 -20.06 -16.00 -3.90
CA LEU A 133 -20.53 -14.64 -3.65
C LEU A 133 -21.97 -14.71 -3.10
N PRO A 134 -22.26 -14.15 -1.92
CA PRO A 134 -23.65 -14.06 -1.45
C PRO A 134 -24.44 -13.10 -2.36
N ASN A 135 -25.72 -13.44 -2.61
CA ASN A 135 -26.68 -12.67 -3.42
C ASN A 135 -26.78 -11.20 -3.01
#